data_AF-A0A9P5CHI4-F1
#
_entry.id   AF-A0A9P5CHI4-F1
#
_cell.length_a   1.000
_cell.length_b   1.000
_cell.length_c   1.000
_cell.angle_alpha   90.00
_cell.angle_beta   90.00
_cell.angle_gamma   90.00
#
_symmetry.space_group_name_H-M   'P 1'
#
loop_
_entity.id
_entity.type
_entity.pdbx_description
1 polymer ?
#
loop_
_entity_poly.entity_id
_entity_poly.type
_entity_poly.pdbx_seq_one_letter_code
_entity_poly.pdbx_strand_id
1 'polypeptide(L)'
;ASTSPASTSPASASPTSASSDLLFPLCTCPGPLLSGQLICTGNTSQCTLDQLGVSVCCAPGQKAVSGKCVDLPIPGILCTDGKTICSGKTQCTQDNKGAIMCCGLNQNAINDGRTICSGNTPQCCTNVSIFVDSTGGASSNTICCGVGQKALNGKCYPGNAKLLPCYRDGPCDFGNGYYCAWNAGNGDSKCCKMDEYYKGTQCIKKP
;
A
#
# COMPACT_ATOMS: atom_id res chain seq x y z
N ALA A 1 52.52 -4.89 -39.18
CA ALA A 1 51.37 -5.37 -38.38
C ALA A 1 50.38 -4.21 -38.28
N SER A 2 49.08 -4.34 -38.57
CA SER A 2 48.10 -5.37 -38.16
C SER A 2 47.75 -5.26 -36.67
N THR A 3 46.50 -5.16 -36.21
CA THR A 3 45.19 -5.19 -36.92
C THR A 3 44.06 -4.63 -36.02
N SER A 4 42.98 -4.11 -36.62
CA SER A 4 41.68 -3.77 -35.97
C SER A 4 40.65 -4.89 -36.23
N PRO A 5 39.37 -4.86 -35.76
CA PRO A 5 38.65 -3.97 -34.81
C PRO A 5 38.40 -4.71 -33.46
N ALA A 6 37.39 -4.53 -32.57
CA ALA A 6 36.09 -3.81 -32.49
C ALA A 6 35.76 -3.55 -30.97
N SER A 7 34.59 -3.12 -30.44
CA SER A 7 33.21 -2.93 -30.96
C SER A 7 32.44 -1.78 -30.27
N THR A 8 31.95 -0.84 -31.08
CA THR A 8 30.63 -0.16 -31.07
C THR A 8 29.62 -0.29 -29.90
N SER A 9 29.20 0.87 -29.39
CA SER A 9 27.78 1.22 -29.12
C SER A 9 27.65 2.76 -29.15
N PRO A 10 26.90 3.36 -30.10
CA PRO A 10 26.90 4.82 -30.27
C PRO A 10 25.89 5.53 -29.36
N ALA A 11 26.22 6.76 -28.94
CA ALA A 11 25.22 7.71 -28.47
C ALA A 11 24.37 8.18 -29.67
N SER A 12 23.05 8.06 -29.59
CA SER A 12 22.14 8.56 -30.63
C SER A 12 22.19 10.08 -30.70
N ALA A 13 22.77 10.59 -31.78
CA ALA A 13 22.96 12.02 -32.01
C ALA A 13 21.63 12.76 -32.24
N SER A 14 21.61 14.05 -31.90
CA SER A 14 20.54 14.97 -32.29
C SER A 14 20.56 15.22 -33.80
N PRO A 15 19.43 15.07 -34.52
CA PRO A 15 19.31 15.59 -35.88
C PRO A 15 18.96 17.09 -35.82
N THR A 16 19.95 17.96 -36.02
CA THR A 16 19.69 19.37 -36.31
C THR A 16 19.36 19.55 -37.80
N SER A 17 18.10 19.81 -38.11
CA SER A 17 17.67 20.27 -39.44
C SER A 17 16.67 21.41 -39.28
N ALA A 18 17.12 22.64 -39.49
CA ALA A 18 16.28 23.83 -39.36
C ALA A 18 15.58 24.15 -40.68
N SER A 19 14.25 24.21 -40.65
CA SER A 19 13.42 24.94 -41.62
C SER A 19 12.51 25.87 -40.83
N SER A 20 12.62 27.18 -41.08
CA SER A 20 11.98 28.23 -40.28
C SER A 20 10.62 28.64 -40.84
N ASP A 21 9.68 27.71 -40.91
CA ASP A 21 8.31 27.96 -41.37
C ASP A 21 7.27 27.52 -40.33
N LEU A 22 6.61 28.51 -39.69
CA LEU A 22 5.38 28.36 -38.90
C LEU A 22 5.34 27.15 -37.93
N LEU A 23 6.36 27.03 -37.05
CA LEU A 23 6.40 25.99 -36.02
C LEU A 23 5.29 26.16 -34.96
N PHE A 24 4.10 25.64 -35.26
CA PHE A 24 3.25 25.08 -34.22
C PHE A 24 3.97 23.86 -33.61
N PRO A 25 3.94 23.68 -32.28
CA PRO A 25 4.58 22.52 -31.65
C PRO A 25 3.86 21.23 -32.08
N LEU A 26 4.50 20.50 -32.98
CA LEU A 26 4.08 19.19 -33.50
C LEU A 26 4.75 18.10 -32.68
N CYS A 27 3.95 17.22 -32.07
CA CYS A 27 4.44 16.05 -31.35
C CYS A 27 3.78 14.78 -31.89
N THR A 28 4.57 13.83 -32.38
CA THR A 28 4.08 12.55 -32.93
C THR A 28 4.17 11.46 -31.88
N CYS A 29 3.04 10.91 -31.45
CA CYS A 29 2.99 9.86 -30.44
C CYS A 29 3.03 8.46 -31.08
N PRO A 30 3.55 7.44 -30.38
CA PRO A 30 3.20 6.06 -30.70
C PRO A 30 1.68 5.90 -30.56
N GLY A 31 0.99 5.61 -31.65
CA GLY A 31 -0.43 5.26 -31.61
C GLY A 31 -0.65 3.86 -31.04
N PRO A 32 -1.89 3.49 -30.69
CA PRO A 32 -2.21 2.09 -30.41
C PRO A 32 -1.88 1.23 -31.64
N LEU A 33 -1.40 0.00 -31.40
CA LEU A 33 -0.77 -0.92 -32.38
C LEU A 33 -1.60 -1.28 -33.64
N LEU A 34 -2.81 -0.76 -33.78
CA LEU A 34 -3.79 -1.06 -34.84
C LEU A 34 -4.36 0.20 -35.52
N SER A 35 -3.93 1.43 -35.16
CA SER A 35 -4.62 2.65 -35.63
C SER A 35 -3.72 3.88 -35.82
N GLY A 36 -2.65 3.71 -36.61
CA GLY A 36 -1.86 4.83 -37.16
C GLY A 36 -0.98 5.58 -36.16
N GLN A 37 -0.44 6.71 -36.59
CA GLN A 37 0.41 7.59 -35.77
C GLN A 37 -0.40 8.81 -35.32
N LEU A 38 -0.47 9.05 -34.01
CA LEU A 38 -1.19 10.19 -33.46
C LEU A 38 -0.32 11.46 -33.58
N ILE A 39 -0.88 12.54 -34.11
CA ILE A 39 -0.20 13.82 -34.30
C ILE A 39 -0.88 14.87 -33.43
N CYS A 40 -0.13 15.43 -32.48
CA CYS A 40 -0.58 16.42 -31.52
C CYS A 40 -0.04 17.81 -31.88
N THR A 41 -0.90 18.84 -31.86
CA THR A 41 -0.57 20.18 -32.35
C THR A 41 -1.21 21.28 -31.50
N GLY A 42 -0.67 22.51 -31.61
CA GLY A 42 -1.25 23.69 -30.97
C GLY A 42 -1.32 23.58 -29.44
N ASN A 43 -2.50 23.86 -28.88
CA ASN A 43 -2.71 23.88 -27.43
C ASN A 43 -2.66 22.49 -26.77
N THR A 44 -2.75 21.39 -27.54
CA THR A 44 -2.70 20.00 -27.04
C THR A 44 -1.44 19.26 -27.52
N SER A 45 -0.32 19.98 -27.58
CA SER A 45 0.94 19.54 -28.20
C SER A 45 1.80 18.54 -27.40
N GLN A 46 1.29 17.92 -26.34
CA GLN A 46 1.99 16.82 -25.64
C GLN A 46 1.30 15.47 -25.77
N CYS A 47 2.09 14.45 -26.10
CA CYS A 47 1.70 13.05 -26.05
C CYS A 47 1.63 12.56 -24.60
N THR A 48 0.43 12.26 -24.09
CA THR A 48 0.26 11.61 -22.79
C THR A 48 -0.45 10.29 -22.92
N LEU A 49 0.09 9.24 -22.28
CA LEU A 49 -0.56 7.94 -22.18
C LEU A 49 -1.66 7.96 -21.11
N ASP A 50 -2.84 7.51 -21.49
CA ASP A 50 -3.93 7.14 -20.58
C ASP A 50 -3.63 5.79 -19.89
N GLN A 51 -4.41 5.44 -18.86
CA GLN A 51 -4.27 4.22 -18.06
C GLN A 51 -4.33 2.92 -18.88
N LEU A 52 -4.96 2.96 -20.06
CA LEU A 52 -5.08 1.84 -21.01
C LEU A 52 -3.89 1.76 -21.99
N GLY A 53 -2.83 2.56 -21.81
CA GLY A 53 -1.68 2.62 -22.73
C GLY A 53 -1.98 3.32 -24.06
N VAL A 54 -3.11 4.02 -24.15
CA VAL A 54 -3.53 4.79 -25.35
C VAL A 54 -2.94 6.19 -25.28
N SER A 55 -2.22 6.62 -26.32
CA SER A 55 -1.75 8.00 -26.45
C SER A 55 -2.91 8.96 -26.69
N VAL A 56 -2.89 10.10 -26.01
CA VAL A 56 -3.85 11.21 -26.14
C VAL A 56 -3.07 12.53 -26.24
N CYS A 57 -3.57 13.46 -27.06
CA CYS A 57 -3.01 14.80 -27.20
C CYS A 57 -3.53 15.72 -26.09
N CYS A 58 -2.66 16.14 -25.18
CA CYS A 58 -3.00 17.00 -24.03
C CYS A 58 -2.15 18.27 -23.98
N ALA A 59 -2.63 19.29 -23.27
CA ALA A 59 -1.86 20.52 -23.08
C ALA A 59 -0.62 20.27 -22.19
N PRO A 60 0.44 21.10 -22.29
CA PRO A 60 1.62 20.96 -21.45
C PRO A 60 1.29 20.90 -19.95
N GLY A 61 1.57 19.77 -19.31
CA GLY A 61 1.29 19.53 -17.89
C GLY A 61 -0.06 18.87 -17.57
N GLN A 62 -0.96 18.72 -18.54
CA GLN A 62 -2.19 17.93 -18.39
C GLN A 62 -1.91 16.43 -18.48
N LYS A 63 -2.75 15.61 -17.84
CA LYS A 63 -2.66 14.14 -17.92
C LYS A 63 -3.88 13.52 -18.59
N ALA A 64 -3.69 12.43 -19.32
CA ALA A 64 -4.78 11.68 -19.94
C ALA A 64 -5.45 10.73 -18.94
N VAL A 65 -6.78 10.73 -18.91
CA VAL A 65 -7.65 9.91 -18.06
C VAL A 65 -8.92 9.55 -18.85
N SER A 66 -9.12 8.26 -19.14
CA SER A 66 -10.27 7.76 -19.90
C SER A 66 -10.50 8.51 -21.23
N GLY A 67 -9.41 8.68 -21.99
CA GLY A 67 -9.37 9.40 -23.26
C GLY A 67 -9.50 10.94 -23.18
N LYS A 68 -9.53 11.53 -21.98
CA LYS A 68 -9.67 12.98 -21.77
C LYS A 68 -8.48 13.57 -21.03
N CYS A 69 -8.12 14.80 -21.36
CA CYS A 69 -7.06 15.53 -20.66
C CYS A 69 -7.62 16.24 -19.43
N VAL A 70 -6.89 16.18 -18.32
CA VAL A 70 -7.22 16.87 -17.07
C VAL A 70 -6.01 17.64 -16.53
N ASP A 71 -6.25 18.82 -15.99
CA ASP A 71 -5.25 19.60 -15.26
C ASP A 71 -5.01 18.95 -13.89
N LEU A 72 -3.86 18.29 -13.72
CA LEU A 72 -3.44 17.80 -12.41
C LEU A 72 -2.70 18.91 -11.64
N PRO A 73 -2.85 19.00 -10.30
CA PRO A 73 -2.01 19.86 -9.48
C PRO A 73 -0.58 19.27 -9.44
N ILE A 74 0.26 19.66 -10.41
CA ILE A 74 1.65 19.20 -10.55
C ILE A 74 2.40 19.44 -9.24
N PRO A 75 3.11 18.43 -8.67
CA PRO A 75 3.41 17.11 -9.23
C PRO A 75 2.38 16.02 -8.81
N GLY A 76 1.18 16.04 -9.38
CA GLY A 76 0.09 15.12 -9.01
C GLY A 76 0.21 13.69 -9.58
N ILE A 77 -0.26 12.71 -8.81
CA ILE A 77 -0.33 11.29 -9.16
C ILE A 77 -1.81 10.87 -9.24
N LEU A 78 -2.20 10.28 -10.37
CA LEU A 78 -3.50 9.63 -10.56
C LEU A 78 -3.42 8.17 -10.06
N CYS A 79 -4.44 7.73 -9.35
CA CYS A 79 -4.49 6.39 -8.76
C CYS A 79 -5.10 5.32 -9.68
N THR A 80 -4.98 4.06 -9.25
CA THR A 80 -5.42 2.87 -9.99
C THR A 80 -6.95 2.71 -10.11
N ASP A 81 -7.73 3.57 -9.48
CA ASP A 81 -9.19 3.68 -9.68
C ASP A 81 -9.59 4.59 -10.86
N GLY A 82 -8.62 5.31 -11.44
CA GLY A 82 -8.86 6.29 -12.51
C GLY A 82 -9.64 7.54 -12.09
N LYS A 83 -9.79 7.78 -10.77
CA LYS A 83 -10.62 8.86 -10.22
C LYS A 83 -9.93 9.65 -9.12
N THR A 84 -9.19 8.98 -8.25
CA THR A 84 -8.48 9.62 -7.14
C THR A 84 -7.18 10.25 -7.64
N ILE A 85 -6.97 11.51 -7.29
CA ILE A 85 -5.78 12.29 -7.64
C ILE A 85 -5.10 12.76 -6.36
N CYS A 86 -3.86 12.35 -6.15
CA CYS A 86 -3.02 12.77 -5.03
C CYS A 86 -2.03 13.84 -5.49
N SER A 87 -1.68 14.78 -4.60
CA SER A 87 -0.55 15.69 -4.83
C SER A 87 0.76 14.94 -4.59
N GLY A 88 1.88 15.28 -5.22
CA GLY A 88 3.16 14.56 -5.05
C GLY A 88 3.85 14.67 -3.67
N LYS A 89 3.13 15.10 -2.64
CA LYS A 89 3.48 14.95 -1.21
C LYS A 89 2.71 13.80 -0.53
N THR A 90 1.79 13.17 -1.27
CA THR A 90 0.93 12.05 -0.87
C THR A 90 0.94 10.97 -1.95
N GLN A 91 0.72 9.71 -1.57
CA GLN A 91 0.56 8.58 -2.48
C GLN A 91 -0.87 8.07 -2.49
N CYS A 92 -1.19 7.37 -3.56
CA CYS A 92 -2.35 6.51 -3.66
C CYS A 92 -2.21 5.32 -2.70
N THR A 93 -3.11 5.25 -1.72
CA THR A 93 -3.23 4.18 -0.73
C THR A 93 -4.59 3.51 -0.92
N GLN A 94 -4.65 2.20 -0.72
CA GLN A 94 -5.90 1.43 -0.71
C GLN A 94 -6.22 1.02 0.73
N ASP A 95 -7.47 1.20 1.15
CA ASP A 95 -7.95 0.80 2.47
C ASP A 95 -8.24 -0.72 2.55
N ASN A 96 -8.55 -1.20 3.76
CA ASN A 96 -8.82 -2.62 3.99
C ASN A 96 -10.18 -3.14 3.46
N LYS A 97 -10.94 -2.33 2.72
CA LYS A 97 -12.11 -2.74 1.92
C LYS A 97 -11.92 -2.51 0.41
N GLY A 98 -10.77 -2.00 -0.01
CA GLY A 98 -10.45 -1.75 -1.42
C GLY A 98 -10.71 -0.32 -1.91
N ALA A 99 -11.16 0.60 -1.06
CA ALA A 99 -11.35 2.00 -1.43
C ALA A 99 -9.99 2.72 -1.55
N ILE A 100 -9.85 3.61 -2.54
CA ILE A 100 -8.61 4.34 -2.80
C ILE A 100 -8.69 5.76 -2.27
N MET A 101 -7.61 6.23 -1.65
CA MET A 101 -7.48 7.58 -1.10
C MET A 101 -6.02 8.03 -1.04
N CYS A 102 -5.80 9.31 -0.72
CA CYS A 102 -4.47 9.91 -0.65
C CYS A 102 -3.96 10.01 0.79
N CYS A 103 -2.80 9.42 1.07
CA CYS A 103 -2.14 9.50 2.38
C CYS A 103 -0.71 10.03 2.23
N GLY A 104 -0.09 10.51 3.30
CA GLY A 104 1.33 10.94 3.30
C GLY A 104 2.28 9.76 3.11
N LEU A 105 3.52 10.04 2.69
CA LEU A 105 4.51 9.00 2.35
C LEU A 105 4.70 7.97 3.47
N ASN A 106 4.59 6.69 3.11
CA ASN A 106 4.63 5.51 4.01
C ASN A 106 3.46 5.41 5.00
N GLN A 107 2.29 5.92 4.62
CA GLN A 107 1.03 5.77 5.38
C GLN A 107 0.03 4.87 4.67
N ASN A 108 -0.79 4.14 5.44
CA ASN A 108 -1.98 3.43 4.94
C ASN A 108 -3.24 3.84 5.71
N ALA A 109 -4.42 3.63 5.14
CA ALA A 109 -5.69 4.10 5.67
C ALA A 109 -6.61 2.95 6.12
N ILE A 110 -7.32 3.19 7.22
CA ILE A 110 -8.38 2.31 7.71
C ILE A 110 -9.75 2.81 7.24
N ASN A 111 -10.68 1.88 7.02
CA ASN A 111 -12.04 2.15 6.56
C ASN A 111 -12.92 3.02 7.51
N ASP A 112 -12.41 3.46 8.66
CA ASP A 112 -13.07 4.46 9.51
C ASP A 112 -12.94 5.90 8.96
N GLY A 113 -12.12 6.09 7.91
CA GLY A 113 -11.86 7.38 7.28
C GLY A 113 -11.08 8.37 8.16
N ARG A 114 -10.47 7.89 9.26
CA ARG A 114 -9.79 8.72 10.26
C ARG A 114 -8.46 8.14 10.73
N THR A 115 -8.35 6.83 10.88
CA THR A 115 -7.15 6.19 11.39
C THR A 115 -6.16 5.93 10.26
N ILE A 116 -4.99 6.56 10.37
CA ILE A 116 -3.91 6.47 9.39
C ILE A 116 -2.72 5.75 10.03
N CYS A 117 -2.42 4.56 9.50
CA CYS A 117 -1.31 3.72 9.92
C CYS A 117 0.00 4.23 9.36
N SER A 118 1.05 4.31 10.17
CA SER A 118 2.33 4.93 9.79
C SER A 118 3.49 4.46 10.67
N GLY A 119 4.72 4.78 10.26
CA GLY A 119 5.94 4.48 11.02
C GLY A 119 6.14 2.98 11.24
N ASN A 120 6.36 2.59 12.50
CA ASN A 120 6.58 1.18 12.89
C ASN A 120 5.32 0.30 12.76
N THR A 121 4.14 0.90 12.59
CA THR A 121 2.87 0.20 12.37
C THR A 121 2.18 0.71 11.10
N PRO A 122 2.73 0.45 9.90
CA PRO A 122 2.20 0.98 8.65
C PRO A 122 1.10 0.10 8.03
N GLN A 123 0.85 -1.11 8.54
CA GLN A 123 -0.12 -2.04 7.97
C GLN A 123 -1.48 -1.93 8.68
N CYS A 124 -2.56 -1.93 7.91
CA CYS A 124 -3.92 -2.06 8.44
C CYS A 124 -4.21 -3.56 8.69
N CYS A 125 -4.62 -3.92 9.91
CA CYS A 125 -4.92 -5.28 10.30
C CYS A 125 -6.32 -5.39 10.89
N THR A 126 -7.11 -6.36 10.39
CA THR A 126 -8.38 -6.75 11.02
C THR A 126 -8.08 -7.29 12.42
N ASN A 127 -8.57 -6.57 13.43
CA ASN A 127 -8.52 -6.97 14.82
C ASN A 127 -9.79 -7.76 15.14
N VAL A 128 -9.62 -9.02 15.53
CA VAL A 128 -10.72 -9.88 15.96
C VAL A 128 -10.73 -9.96 17.48
N SER A 129 -11.90 -9.74 18.09
CA SER A 129 -12.14 -10.02 19.51
C SER A 129 -12.48 -11.50 19.68
N ILE A 130 -11.56 -12.26 20.30
CA ILE A 130 -11.77 -13.68 20.64
C ILE A 130 -12.52 -13.89 21.96
N PHE A 131 -12.83 -12.81 22.69
CA PHE A 131 -13.78 -12.84 23.79
C PHE A 131 -15.09 -12.22 23.31
N VAL A 132 -16.15 -13.01 23.36
CA VAL A 132 -17.51 -12.50 23.26
C VAL A 132 -17.79 -11.64 24.49
N ASP A 133 -18.35 -10.45 24.27
CA ASP A 133 -18.92 -9.64 25.34
C ASP A 133 -20.33 -10.13 25.70
N SER A 134 -21.02 -9.42 26.58
CA SER A 134 -22.39 -9.75 27.02
C SER A 134 -23.46 -9.67 25.92
N THR A 135 -23.13 -9.22 24.70
CA THR A 135 -24.01 -9.28 23.52
C THR A 135 -23.83 -10.57 22.70
N GLY A 136 -22.83 -11.40 23.04
CA GLY A 136 -22.56 -12.67 22.36
C GLY A 136 -21.88 -12.56 20.98
N GLY A 137 -21.58 -11.34 20.53
CA GLY A 137 -20.94 -11.09 19.24
C GLY A 137 -19.43 -11.27 19.24
N ALA A 138 -18.89 -11.95 18.23
CA ALA A 138 -17.47 -11.86 17.88
C ALA A 138 -17.20 -10.52 17.18
N SER A 139 -16.94 -9.47 17.96
CA SER A 139 -16.67 -8.14 17.42
C SER A 139 -15.36 -8.09 16.61
N SER A 140 -15.33 -7.29 15.56
CA SER A 140 -14.09 -6.98 14.83
C SER A 140 -14.04 -5.52 14.41
N ASN A 141 -12.84 -4.96 14.50
CA ASN A 141 -12.50 -3.62 14.00
C ASN A 141 -11.18 -3.70 13.24
N THR A 142 -10.62 -2.56 12.83
CA THR A 142 -9.30 -2.52 12.18
C THR A 142 -8.36 -1.68 13.05
N ILE A 143 -7.10 -2.10 13.17
CA ILE A 143 -6.03 -1.36 13.88
C ILE A 143 -4.76 -1.32 13.04
N CYS A 144 -3.80 -0.49 13.44
CA CYS A 144 -2.49 -0.41 12.82
C CYS A 144 -1.48 -1.36 13.47
N CYS A 145 -0.79 -2.17 12.66
CA CYS A 145 0.27 -3.08 13.09
C CYS A 145 1.50 -3.00 12.17
N GLY A 146 2.60 -3.64 12.56
CA GLY A 146 3.79 -3.80 11.72
C GLY A 146 3.51 -4.66 10.48
N VAL A 147 4.36 -4.54 9.46
CA VAL A 147 4.26 -5.37 8.24
C VAL A 147 4.39 -6.86 8.62
N GLY A 148 3.49 -7.69 8.10
CA GLY A 148 3.47 -9.13 8.40
C GLY A 148 2.94 -9.51 9.79
N GLN A 149 2.36 -8.56 10.53
CA GLN A 149 1.66 -8.81 11.79
C GLN A 149 0.16 -9.05 11.57
N LYS A 150 -0.50 -9.57 12.62
CA LYS A 150 -1.96 -9.75 12.73
C LYS A 150 -2.45 -9.16 14.05
N ALA A 151 -3.72 -8.76 14.11
CA ALA A 151 -4.32 -8.14 15.28
C ALA A 151 -5.31 -9.09 16.00
N LEU A 152 -5.23 -9.14 17.33
CA LEU A 152 -6.19 -9.86 18.18
C LEU A 152 -6.38 -9.11 19.50
N ASN A 153 -7.63 -8.92 19.95
CA ASN A 153 -7.99 -8.20 21.18
C ASN A 153 -7.25 -6.84 21.34
N GLY A 154 -7.09 -6.07 20.25
CA GLY A 154 -6.45 -4.76 20.24
C GLY A 154 -4.92 -4.76 20.27
N LYS A 155 -4.28 -5.94 20.25
CA LYS A 155 -2.82 -6.10 20.25
C LYS A 155 -2.34 -6.70 18.92
N CYS A 156 -1.15 -6.30 18.48
CA CYS A 156 -0.49 -6.81 17.30
C CYS A 156 0.48 -7.95 17.64
N TYR A 157 0.50 -9.01 16.82
CA TYR A 157 1.35 -10.19 16.99
C TYR A 157 2.00 -10.56 15.65
N PRO A 158 3.15 -11.26 15.64
CA PRO A 158 3.71 -11.85 14.42
C PRO A 158 2.67 -12.72 13.68
N GLY A 159 2.63 -12.65 12.34
CA GLY A 159 1.66 -13.42 11.54
C GLY A 159 1.72 -14.93 11.80
N ASN A 160 2.92 -15.45 12.08
CA ASN A 160 3.20 -16.85 12.41
C ASN A 160 2.99 -17.23 13.90
N ALA A 161 2.66 -16.29 14.79
CA ALA A 161 2.41 -16.56 16.21
C ALA A 161 1.26 -17.56 16.41
N LYS A 162 1.42 -18.56 17.28
CA LYS A 162 0.42 -19.60 17.56
C LYS A 162 -0.41 -19.20 18.77
N LEU A 163 -1.30 -18.23 18.54
CA LEU A 163 -2.12 -17.60 19.58
C LEU A 163 -3.23 -18.51 20.09
N LEU A 164 -3.39 -18.59 21.42
CA LEU A 164 -4.40 -19.37 22.12
C LEU A 164 -5.13 -18.47 23.17
N PRO A 165 -6.47 -18.45 23.24
CA PRO A 165 -7.22 -17.56 24.14
C PRO A 165 -6.83 -17.67 25.63
N CYS A 166 -6.63 -16.53 26.31
CA CYS A 166 -6.36 -16.50 27.76
C CYS A 166 -6.80 -15.20 28.42
N TYR A 167 -7.36 -15.29 29.64
CA TYR A 167 -8.31 -14.28 30.11
C TYR A 167 -7.69 -12.92 30.45
N ARG A 168 -6.74 -12.85 31.40
CA ARG A 168 -6.26 -11.55 31.96
C ARG A 168 -5.49 -10.66 31.00
N ASP A 169 -4.69 -11.25 30.12
CA ASP A 169 -3.69 -10.51 29.33
C ASP A 169 -3.97 -10.57 27.82
N GLY A 170 -5.02 -11.28 27.39
CA GLY A 170 -5.26 -11.65 26.00
C GLY A 170 -4.58 -12.97 25.61
N PRO A 171 -4.52 -13.30 24.30
CA PRO A 171 -4.03 -14.60 23.86
C PRO A 171 -2.54 -14.83 24.18
N CYS A 172 -2.20 -16.07 24.51
CA CYS A 172 -0.82 -16.52 24.70
C CYS A 172 -0.24 -17.05 23.39
N ASP A 173 1.02 -16.75 23.09
CA ASP A 173 1.72 -17.37 21.96
C ASP A 173 2.35 -18.72 22.36
N PHE A 174 1.60 -19.79 22.10
CA PHE A 174 2.05 -21.17 22.33
C PHE A 174 3.27 -21.54 21.46
N GLY A 175 3.49 -20.83 20.34
CA GLY A 175 4.64 -21.04 19.46
C GLY A 175 5.96 -20.62 20.09
N ASN A 176 5.92 -19.74 21.10
CA ASN A 176 7.08 -19.19 21.80
C ASN A 176 7.22 -19.69 23.25
N GLY A 177 6.68 -20.89 23.56
CA GLY A 177 6.90 -21.55 24.86
C GLY A 177 6.03 -21.04 26.02
N TYR A 178 4.90 -20.40 25.71
CA TYR A 178 3.88 -20.02 26.68
C TYR A 178 2.65 -20.92 26.62
N TYR A 179 1.85 -20.95 27.67
CA TYR A 179 0.53 -21.57 27.65
C TYR A 179 -0.46 -20.77 28.50
N CYS A 180 -1.76 -20.96 28.24
CA CYS A 180 -2.80 -20.40 29.09
C CYS A 180 -2.96 -21.27 30.34
N ALA A 181 -2.45 -20.77 31.46
CA ALA A 181 -2.50 -21.44 32.76
C ALA A 181 -3.73 -20.97 33.54
N TRP A 182 -4.49 -21.92 34.09
CA TRP A 182 -5.70 -21.67 34.88
C TRP A 182 -5.39 -21.68 36.38
N ASN A 183 -6.14 -20.88 37.15
CA ASN A 183 -6.01 -20.87 38.60
C ASN A 183 -6.72 -22.10 39.22
N ALA A 184 -6.42 -22.38 40.50
CA ALA A 184 -7.21 -23.33 41.27
C ALA A 184 -8.67 -22.84 41.32
N GLY A 185 -9.59 -23.64 40.77
CA GLY A 185 -11.01 -23.30 40.63
C GLY A 185 -11.44 -22.82 39.24
N ASN A 186 -10.53 -22.71 38.26
CA ASN A 186 -10.81 -22.35 36.85
C ASN A 186 -11.54 -21.01 36.62
N GLY A 187 -11.61 -20.13 37.62
CA GLY A 187 -12.29 -18.83 37.51
C GLY A 187 -11.44 -17.74 36.84
N ASP A 188 -10.18 -18.01 36.54
CA ASP A 188 -9.22 -17.03 35.98
C ASP A 188 -8.08 -17.74 35.24
N SER A 189 -7.53 -17.10 34.21
CA SER A 189 -6.38 -17.63 33.45
C SER A 189 -5.43 -16.58 32.92
N LYS A 190 -4.14 -16.95 32.87
CA LYS A 190 -3.01 -16.09 32.54
C LYS A 190 -1.96 -16.82 31.70
N CYS A 191 -1.25 -16.08 30.84
CA CYS A 191 -0.12 -16.61 30.09
C CYS A 191 1.09 -16.83 30.99
N CYS A 192 1.50 -18.09 31.13
CA CYS A 192 2.72 -18.50 31.84
C CYS A 192 3.64 -19.28 30.90
N LYS A 193 4.94 -19.38 31.21
CA LYS A 193 5.87 -20.24 30.45
C LYS A 193 5.59 -21.73 30.71
N MET A 194 6.06 -22.61 29.81
CA MET A 194 5.92 -24.08 30.01
C MET A 194 6.54 -24.58 31.33
N ASP A 195 7.57 -23.93 31.85
CA ASP A 195 8.22 -24.25 33.14
C ASP A 195 7.59 -23.53 34.35
N GLU A 196 6.45 -22.87 34.18
CA GLU A 196 5.73 -22.13 35.23
C GLU A 196 4.29 -22.69 35.45
N TYR A 197 3.64 -22.33 36.56
CA TYR A 197 2.23 -22.62 36.84
C TYR A 197 1.54 -21.39 37.46
N TYR A 198 0.23 -21.23 37.29
CA TYR A 198 -0.51 -20.07 37.80
C TYR A 198 -0.91 -20.26 39.27
N LYS A 199 -0.49 -19.34 40.15
CA LYS A 199 -0.81 -19.37 41.59
C LYS A 199 -1.13 -17.96 42.09
N GLY A 200 -2.28 -17.78 42.72
CA GLY A 200 -2.76 -16.47 43.16
C GLY A 200 -2.98 -15.55 41.95
N THR A 201 -2.06 -14.61 41.73
CA THR A 201 -2.08 -13.66 40.61
C THR A 201 -0.81 -13.70 39.74
N GLN A 202 0.10 -14.68 39.97
CA GLN A 202 1.39 -14.76 39.29
C GLN A 202 1.69 -16.16 38.74
N CYS A 203 2.51 -16.20 37.69
CA CYS A 203 3.15 -17.41 37.19
C CYS A 203 4.36 -17.71 38.07
N ILE A 204 4.43 -18.90 38.65
CA ILE A 204 5.52 -19.34 39.53
C ILE A 204 6.24 -20.51 38.85
N LYS A 205 7.57 -20.50 38.85
CA LYS A 205 8.37 -21.59 38.29
C LYS A 205 8.04 -22.91 38.99
N LYS A 206 7.93 -23.99 38.22
CA LYS A 206 7.76 -25.36 38.72
C LYS A 206 9.03 -25.79 39.48
N PRO A 207 8.88 -26.59 40.56
CA PRO A 207 10.02 -27.22 41.24
C PRO A 207 10.70 -28.27 40.36
#